data_AF-A0A9N9CVR1-F1
#
_entry.id   AF-A0A9N9CVR1-F1
#
_cell.length_a   1.000
_cell.length_b   1.000
_cell.length_c   1.000
_cell.angle_alpha   90.00
_cell.angle_beta   90.00
_cell.angle_gamma   90.00
#
_symmetry.space_group_name_H-M   'P 1'
#
loop_
_entity.id
_entity.type
_entity.pdbx_description
1 polymer ?
#
loop_
_entity_poly.entity_id
_entity_poly.type
_entity_poly.pdbx_seq_one_letter_code
_entity_poly.pdbx_strand_id
1 'polypeptide(L)'
;MAVLVLGAWAAYTIICVVLFIFSIAFTRYYQDKHDSERLATIVAICSLALCLSTVALFPVDIFLVSSTVDLSTGLKHEWATKEVVEGIVHNLKFVYYGTYGLIAIFCAFIIPFAYFYFEELEEDQTNSQRVTAALKYTAFFVAFVCICLLFGLILQPSEKLPLDLEFFKKLLASSLGENSISFVISILMILGMIVFICYTAPGLFLLPIGMIKGTNKINSESSSELSSSLTLNREKQRILKAKNSGPNNMMSRKDAKQFEILKKEEKLITESNGIWNKIMFILRPFELIIGFLLTILTIVILISIFLTCIDKVKNSICGRECGYIINHPDIFNPLNFIFLKAANYFPIDYFFMVLLILYFFSSTVYGVISIGIRFLWVHLYKFRKNSTPPQGRIQILFSRT
;
A
#
# COMPACT_ATOMS: atom_id res chain seq x y z
N MET A 1 27.38 21.19 -1.02
CA MET A 1 27.39 19.87 -0.37
C MET A 1 26.38 19.78 0.78
N ALA A 2 26.63 20.38 1.96
CA ALA A 2 25.74 20.23 3.13
C ALA A 2 24.28 20.63 2.85
N VAL A 3 24.08 21.73 2.11
CA VAL A 3 22.74 22.20 1.70
C VAL A 3 22.02 21.20 0.78
N LEU A 4 22.75 20.50 -0.09
CA LEU A 4 22.18 19.54 -1.04
C LEU A 4 21.76 18.25 -0.33
N VAL A 5 22.65 17.70 0.51
CA VAL A 5 22.35 16.51 1.31
C VAL A 5 21.22 16.80 2.30
N LEU A 6 21.29 17.93 3.02
CA LEU A 6 20.24 18.34 3.95
C LEU A 6 18.91 18.62 3.22
N GLY A 7 18.96 19.22 2.02
CA GLY A 7 17.79 19.43 1.17
C GLY A 7 17.12 18.13 0.74
N ALA A 8 17.89 17.09 0.39
CA ALA A 8 17.37 15.77 0.05
C ALA A 8 16.67 15.10 1.25
N TRP A 9 17.29 15.14 2.44
CA TRP A 9 16.68 14.59 3.65
C TRP A 9 15.47 15.39 4.13
N ALA A 10 15.48 16.72 3.95
CA ALA A 10 14.33 17.57 4.23
C ALA A 10 13.17 17.24 3.29
N ALA A 11 13.43 17.10 1.98
CA ALA A 11 12.43 16.70 1.00
C ALA A 11 11.86 15.31 1.34
N TYR A 12 12.72 14.34 1.67
CA TYR A 12 12.30 13.02 2.13
C TYR A 12 11.34 13.10 3.33
N THR A 13 11.71 13.87 4.35
CA THR A 13 10.91 14.04 5.57
C THR A 13 9.55 14.65 5.26
N ILE A 14 9.49 15.67 4.39
CA ILE A 14 8.24 16.30 3.95
C ILE A 14 7.36 15.27 3.22
N ILE A 15 7.93 14.48 2.32
CA ILE A 15 7.19 13.44 1.59
C ILE A 15 6.70 12.35 2.54
N CYS A 16 7.49 11.90 3.51
CA CYS A 16 7.04 10.97 4.54
C CYS A 16 5.83 11.49 5.32
N VAL A 17 5.80 12.77 5.68
CA VAL A 17 4.64 13.39 6.35
C VAL A 17 3.42 13.39 5.44
N VAL A 18 3.57 13.74 4.16
CA VAL A 18 2.48 13.69 3.18
C VAL A 18 1.95 12.27 2.99
N LEU A 19 2.84 11.28 2.88
CA LEU A 19 2.47 9.86 2.75
C LEU A 19 1.82 9.31 4.02
N PHE A 20 2.20 9.80 5.19
CA PHE A 20 1.54 9.47 6.45
C PHE A 20 0.10 10.01 6.49
N ILE A 21 -0.11 11.27 6.11
CA ILE A 21 -1.45 11.87 5.98
C ILE A 21 -2.28 11.12 4.94
N PHE A 22 -1.68 10.78 3.80
CA PHE A 22 -2.32 9.96 2.77
C PHE A 22 -2.72 8.59 3.33
N SER A 23 -1.85 7.94 4.12
CA SER A 23 -2.14 6.64 4.74
C SER A 23 -3.31 6.73 5.72
N ILE A 24 -3.40 7.79 6.53
CA ILE A 24 -4.55 8.04 7.40
C ILE A 24 -5.83 8.20 6.58
N ALA A 25 -5.80 9.08 5.58
CA ALA A 25 -6.96 9.35 4.73
C ALA A 25 -7.43 8.10 3.98
N PHE A 26 -6.49 7.34 3.42
CA PHE A 26 -6.74 6.09 2.72
C PHE A 26 -7.37 5.04 3.64
N THR A 27 -6.76 4.77 4.80
CA THR A 27 -7.30 3.77 5.74
C THR A 27 -8.68 4.17 6.25
N ARG A 28 -8.91 5.45 6.55
CA ARG A 28 -10.23 5.96 6.97
C ARG A 28 -11.28 5.91 5.86
N TYR A 29 -10.88 6.11 4.61
CA TYR A 29 -11.78 6.07 3.46
C TYR A 29 -12.30 4.65 3.18
N TYR A 30 -11.47 3.63 3.39
CA TYR A 30 -11.84 2.22 3.17
C TYR A 30 -12.37 1.51 4.43
N GLN A 31 -12.35 2.17 5.59
CA GLN A 31 -12.83 1.62 6.86
C GLN A 31 -14.36 1.52 6.89
N ASP A 32 -14.87 0.36 7.33
CA ASP A 32 -16.28 0.21 7.68
C ASP A 32 -16.61 1.09 8.90
N LYS A 33 -17.76 1.77 8.85
CA LYS A 33 -18.25 2.66 9.93
C LYS A 33 -18.81 1.88 11.11
N HIS A 34 -19.19 0.62 10.93
CA HIS A 34 -19.89 -0.16 11.94
C HIS A 34 -18.99 -1.10 12.75
N ASP A 35 -17.85 -1.53 12.20
CA ASP A 35 -16.97 -2.52 12.87
C ASP A 35 -15.48 -2.11 12.79
N SER A 36 -15.08 -1.28 13.75
CA SER A 36 -13.85 -0.48 13.68
C SER A 36 -13.06 -0.56 14.98
N GLU A 37 -12.13 -1.51 15.06
CA GLU A 37 -11.17 -1.59 16.16
C GLU A 37 -10.01 -0.60 16.02
N ARG A 38 -9.65 0.05 17.13
CA ARG A 38 -8.61 1.11 17.15
C ARG A 38 -7.23 0.55 16.84
N LEU A 39 -6.90 -0.62 17.40
CA LEU A 39 -5.60 -1.26 17.23
C LEU A 39 -5.35 -1.63 15.77
N ALA A 40 -6.28 -2.35 15.13
CA ALA A 40 -6.16 -2.71 13.72
C ALA A 40 -6.04 -1.49 12.80
N THR A 41 -6.75 -0.40 13.12
CA THR A 41 -6.68 0.85 12.36
C THR A 41 -5.30 1.52 12.48
N ILE A 42 -4.74 1.60 13.69
CA ILE A 42 -3.41 2.17 13.93
C ILE A 42 -2.34 1.33 13.22
N VAL A 43 -2.39 0.01 13.38
CA VAL A 43 -1.43 -0.91 12.74
C VAL A 43 -1.47 -0.77 11.23
N ALA A 44 -2.67 -0.70 10.62
CA ALA A 44 -2.82 -0.50 9.18
C ALA A 44 -2.29 0.86 8.68
N ILE A 45 -2.48 1.94 9.45
CA ILE A 45 -1.95 3.27 9.10
C ILE A 45 -0.41 3.26 9.19
N CYS A 46 0.13 2.75 10.29
CA CYS A 46 1.57 2.72 10.53
C CYS A 46 2.31 1.84 9.51
N SER A 47 1.78 0.65 9.21
CA SER A 47 2.38 -0.24 8.22
C SER A 47 2.32 0.33 6.80
N LEU A 48 1.19 0.90 6.40
CA LEU A 48 1.06 1.52 5.08
C LEU A 48 2.00 2.71 4.93
N ALA A 49 2.08 3.56 5.95
CA ALA A 49 2.98 4.70 5.95
C ALA A 49 4.45 4.27 5.91
N LEU A 50 4.81 3.21 6.64
CA LEU A 50 6.16 2.65 6.65
C LEU A 50 6.54 2.10 5.27
N CYS A 51 5.68 1.29 4.66
CA CYS A 51 5.93 0.75 3.32
C CYS A 51 6.07 1.86 2.27
N LEU A 52 5.15 2.83 2.26
CA LEU A 52 5.20 3.94 1.31
C LEU A 52 6.44 4.82 1.54
N SER A 53 6.81 5.09 2.79
CA SER A 53 8.01 5.87 3.13
C SER A 53 9.31 5.15 2.74
N THR A 54 9.31 3.81 2.80
CA THR A 54 10.47 3.00 2.39
C THR A 54 10.63 3.03 0.87
N VAL A 55 9.54 2.89 0.10
CA VAL A 55 9.61 3.02 -1.36
C VAL A 55 9.95 4.44 -1.80
N ALA A 56 9.49 5.46 -1.06
CA ALA A 56 9.83 6.86 -1.29
C ALA A 56 11.28 7.24 -0.93
N LEU A 57 12.06 6.31 -0.33
CA LEU A 57 13.50 6.48 -0.11
C LEU A 57 14.30 6.24 -1.41
N PHE A 58 13.78 5.41 -2.32
CA PHE A 58 14.46 5.03 -3.57
C PHE A 58 14.86 6.24 -4.45
N PRO A 59 14.03 7.27 -4.66
CA PRO A 59 14.46 8.44 -5.42
C PRO A 59 15.51 9.29 -4.70
N VAL A 60 15.48 9.32 -3.36
CA VAL A 60 16.47 10.04 -2.55
C VAL A 60 17.83 9.36 -2.65
N ASP A 61 17.85 8.03 -2.66
CA ASP A 61 19.04 7.21 -2.93
C ASP A 61 19.61 7.52 -4.32
N ILE A 62 18.80 7.41 -5.38
CA ILE A 62 19.21 7.77 -6.75
C ILE A 62 19.76 9.19 -6.81
N PHE A 63 19.11 10.16 -6.18
CA PHE A 63 19.54 11.54 -6.18
C PHE A 63 20.86 11.74 -5.44
N LEU A 64 20.99 11.20 -4.22
CA LEU A 64 22.21 11.33 -3.43
C LEU A 64 23.40 10.68 -4.12
N VAL A 65 23.22 9.50 -4.72
CA VAL A 65 24.29 8.82 -5.49
C VAL A 65 24.60 9.58 -6.78
N SER A 66 23.59 9.93 -7.57
CA SER A 66 23.80 10.62 -8.86
C SER A 66 24.39 12.01 -8.70
N SER A 67 24.06 12.73 -7.62
CA SER A 67 24.63 14.06 -7.33
C SER A 67 26.14 14.04 -7.10
N THR A 68 26.74 12.89 -6.81
CA THR A 68 28.20 12.78 -6.64
C THR A 68 28.96 12.76 -7.96
N VAL A 69 28.27 12.54 -9.08
CA VAL A 69 28.84 12.41 -10.42
C VAL A 69 28.35 13.55 -11.30
N ASP A 70 29.26 14.15 -12.04
CA ASP A 70 28.94 15.11 -13.08
C ASP A 70 28.40 14.36 -14.32
N LEU A 71 27.16 14.64 -14.70
CA LEU A 71 26.51 14.01 -15.86
C LEU A 71 27.21 14.28 -17.19
N SER A 72 27.95 15.39 -17.30
CA SER A 72 28.60 15.80 -18.55
C SER A 72 29.95 15.12 -18.77
N THR A 73 30.71 14.92 -17.69
CA THR A 73 32.06 14.34 -17.73
C THR A 73 32.08 12.88 -17.29
N GLY A 74 31.03 12.41 -16.61
CA GLY A 74 30.99 11.08 -15.97
C GLY A 74 31.96 10.93 -14.79
N LEU A 75 32.65 12.02 -14.42
CA LEU A 75 33.61 12.04 -13.33
C LEU A 75 32.93 12.50 -12.04
N LYS A 76 33.47 12.06 -10.90
CA LYS A 76 33.01 12.56 -9.61
C LYS A 76 33.35 14.03 -9.46
N HIS A 77 32.45 14.80 -8.86
CA HIS A 77 32.75 16.18 -8.51
C HIS A 77 33.92 16.25 -7.51
N GLU A 78 34.67 17.36 -7.53
CA GLU A 78 35.82 17.57 -6.64
C GLU A 78 35.45 17.52 -5.16
N TRP A 79 34.21 17.88 -4.82
CA TRP A 79 33.70 17.80 -3.44
C TRP A 79 33.32 16.37 -3.01
N ALA A 80 33.16 15.43 -3.94
CA ALA A 80 32.77 14.05 -3.67
C ALA A 80 33.99 13.17 -3.35
N THR A 81 34.73 13.53 -2.29
CA THR A 81 35.85 12.72 -1.78
C THR A 81 35.36 11.37 -1.27
N LYS A 82 36.27 10.39 -1.15
CA LYS A 82 35.91 9.02 -0.74
C LYS A 82 35.23 9.01 0.63
N GLU A 83 35.72 9.81 1.56
CA GLU A 83 35.20 9.92 2.92
C GLU A 83 33.76 10.46 2.93
N VAL A 84 33.46 11.44 2.08
CA VAL A 84 32.12 12.03 1.96
C VAL A 84 31.14 11.03 1.35
N VAL A 85 31.56 10.33 0.29
CA VAL A 85 30.72 9.31 -0.37
C VAL A 85 30.44 8.15 0.59
N GLU A 86 31.43 7.69 1.34
CA GLU A 86 31.25 6.66 2.37
C GLU A 86 30.29 7.11 3.47
N GLY A 87 30.37 8.38 3.90
CA GLY A 87 29.42 8.95 4.87
C GLY A 87 27.98 8.96 4.35
N ILE A 88 27.76 9.37 3.09
CA ILE A 88 26.43 9.35 2.45
C ILE A 88 25.90 7.91 2.37
N VAL A 89 26.73 6.98 1.89
CA VAL A 89 26.36 5.56 1.76
C VAL A 89 26.08 4.93 3.13
N HIS A 90 26.86 5.27 4.16
CA HIS A 90 26.63 4.78 5.51
C HIS A 90 25.29 5.25 6.08
N ASN A 91 24.95 6.54 5.92
CA ASN A 91 23.66 7.09 6.33
C ASN A 91 22.49 6.45 5.58
N LEU A 92 22.61 6.29 4.25
CA LEU A 92 21.60 5.61 3.45
C LEU A 92 21.40 4.16 3.92
N LYS A 93 22.49 3.41 4.12
CA LYS A 93 22.44 2.02 4.63
C LYS A 93 21.76 1.96 5.99
N PHE A 94 22.09 2.88 6.90
CA PHE A 94 21.47 2.93 8.22
C PHE A 94 19.95 3.12 8.13
N VAL A 95 19.49 4.06 7.30
CA VAL A 95 18.06 4.29 7.09
C VAL A 95 17.38 3.07 6.45
N TYR A 96 17.96 2.49 5.39
CA TYR A 96 17.40 1.30 4.75
C TYR A 96 17.31 0.11 5.71
N TYR A 97 18.37 -0.20 6.46
CA TYR A 97 18.33 -1.29 7.44
C TYR A 97 17.33 -1.01 8.56
N GLY A 98 17.22 0.24 9.01
CA GLY A 98 16.20 0.66 9.97
C GLY A 98 14.78 0.45 9.45
N THR A 99 14.46 0.91 8.25
CA THR A 99 13.13 0.79 7.66
C THR A 99 12.78 -0.66 7.32
N TYR A 100 13.70 -1.42 6.73
CA TYR A 100 13.47 -2.84 6.42
C TYR A 100 13.36 -3.69 7.68
N GLY A 101 14.18 -3.42 8.71
CA GLY A 101 14.06 -4.07 10.01
C GLY A 101 12.71 -3.78 10.67
N LEU A 102 12.24 -2.53 10.59
CA LEU A 102 10.92 -2.17 11.09
C LEU A 102 9.81 -2.87 10.30
N ILE A 103 9.90 -2.93 8.97
CA ILE A 103 8.95 -3.69 8.14
C ILE A 103 8.93 -5.16 8.58
N ALA A 104 10.09 -5.80 8.75
CA ALA A 104 10.17 -7.18 9.20
C ALA A 104 9.48 -7.40 10.55
N ILE A 105 9.64 -6.48 11.51
CA ILE A 105 8.93 -6.53 12.80
C ILE A 105 7.43 -6.38 12.61
N PHE A 106 6.99 -5.46 11.74
CA PHE A 106 5.58 -5.29 11.43
C PHE A 106 4.98 -6.57 10.84
N CYS A 107 5.64 -7.17 9.86
CA CYS A 107 5.18 -8.39 9.18
C CYS A 107 5.20 -9.62 10.08
N ALA A 108 6.29 -9.81 10.84
CA ALA A 108 6.49 -11.01 11.65
C ALA A 108 5.68 -10.99 12.95
N PHE A 109 5.44 -9.80 13.53
CA PHE A 109 4.86 -9.70 14.87
C PHE A 109 3.62 -8.80 14.92
N ILE A 110 3.74 -7.52 14.57
CA ILE A 110 2.68 -6.52 14.86
C ILE A 110 1.39 -6.81 14.08
N ILE A 111 1.51 -7.15 12.79
CA ILE A 111 0.37 -7.44 11.91
C ILE A 111 -0.32 -8.75 12.32
N PRO A 112 0.39 -9.90 12.47
CA PRO A 112 -0.21 -11.13 12.99
C PRO A 112 -0.85 -10.95 14.37
N PHE A 113 -0.19 -10.22 15.28
CA PHE A 113 -0.75 -9.93 16.60
C PHE A 113 -2.06 -9.15 16.50
N ALA A 114 -2.10 -8.09 15.69
CA ALA A 114 -3.31 -7.30 15.47
C ALA A 114 -4.43 -8.13 14.81
N TYR A 115 -4.07 -9.07 13.94
CA TYR A 115 -4.99 -10.00 13.30
C TYR A 115 -5.64 -10.94 14.32
N PHE A 116 -4.83 -11.70 15.08
CA PHE A 116 -5.34 -12.66 16.06
C PHE A 116 -6.08 -11.97 17.22
N TYR A 117 -5.61 -10.80 17.65
CA TYR A 117 -6.30 -10.00 18.66
C TYR A 117 -7.70 -9.54 18.22
N PHE A 118 -7.88 -9.32 16.92
CA PHE A 118 -9.18 -8.99 16.34
C PHE A 118 -10.07 -10.23 16.17
N GLU A 119 -9.50 -11.35 15.72
CA GLU A 119 -10.28 -12.55 15.43
C GLU A 119 -10.86 -13.22 16.71
N GLU A 120 -10.22 -13.04 17.86
CA GLU A 120 -10.69 -13.52 19.17
C GLU A 120 -11.71 -12.59 19.85
N LEU A 121 -12.48 -11.81 19.10
CA LEU A 121 -13.59 -11.02 19.63
C LEU A 121 -14.78 -11.94 19.97
N GLU A 122 -14.71 -12.59 21.13
CA GLU A 122 -15.86 -13.23 21.78
C GLU A 122 -16.46 -12.29 22.85
N GLU A 123 -17.80 -12.27 22.95
CA GLU A 123 -18.55 -11.31 23.80
C GLU A 123 -18.24 -11.41 25.31
N ASP A 124 -17.65 -12.52 25.77
CA ASP A 124 -17.46 -12.83 27.20
C ASP A 124 -15.99 -12.87 27.70
N GLN A 125 -15.00 -12.46 26.89
CA GLN A 125 -13.57 -12.53 27.29
C GLN A 125 -12.99 -11.23 27.86
N THR A 126 -12.15 -11.36 28.88
CA THR A 126 -11.38 -10.22 29.43
C THR A 126 -10.21 -9.82 28.52
N ASN A 127 -9.89 -8.53 28.45
CA ASN A 127 -8.79 -8.01 27.61
C ASN A 127 -7.43 -8.71 27.85
N SER A 128 -7.17 -9.17 29.08
CA SER A 128 -5.91 -9.87 29.41
C SER A 128 -5.84 -11.28 28.80
N GLN A 129 -6.97 -11.99 28.71
CA GLN A 129 -7.04 -13.31 28.09
C GLN A 129 -6.82 -13.21 26.58
N ARG A 130 -7.44 -12.20 25.95
CA ARG A 130 -7.27 -11.88 24.52
C ARG A 130 -5.82 -11.56 24.15
N VAL A 131 -5.12 -10.74 24.94
CA VAL A 131 -3.71 -10.44 24.68
C VAL A 131 -2.84 -11.69 24.79
N THR A 132 -3.12 -12.56 25.76
CA THR A 132 -2.34 -13.78 25.99
C THR A 132 -2.54 -14.79 24.86
N ALA A 133 -3.79 -14.96 24.40
CA ALA A 133 -4.11 -15.88 23.32
C ALA A 133 -3.57 -15.35 21.97
N ALA A 134 -3.77 -14.07 21.65
CA ALA A 134 -3.13 -13.43 20.49
C ALA A 134 -1.59 -13.53 20.50
N LEU A 135 -0.93 -13.37 21.65
CA LEU A 135 0.51 -13.57 21.79
C LEU A 135 0.94 -15.01 21.52
N LYS A 136 0.16 -16.00 21.98
CA LYS A 136 0.44 -17.42 21.74
C LYS A 136 0.43 -17.76 20.24
N TYR A 137 -0.60 -17.31 19.52
CA TYR A 137 -0.69 -17.53 18.07
C TYR A 137 0.35 -16.74 17.28
N THR A 138 0.65 -15.51 17.71
CA THR A 138 1.73 -14.72 17.14
C THR A 138 3.10 -15.40 17.34
N ALA A 139 3.36 -15.97 18.52
CA ALA A 139 4.59 -16.70 18.79
C ALA A 139 4.72 -17.94 17.90
N PHE A 140 3.62 -18.65 17.63
CA PHE A 140 3.61 -19.75 16.66
C PHE A 140 3.95 -19.27 15.24
N PHE A 141 3.39 -18.13 14.81
CA PHE A 141 3.69 -17.54 13.51
C PHE A 141 5.16 -17.09 13.41
N VAL A 142 5.70 -16.43 14.43
CA VAL A 142 7.12 -16.06 14.49
C VAL A 142 8.01 -17.30 14.45
N ALA A 143 7.66 -18.36 15.19
CA ALA A 143 8.39 -19.62 15.14
C ALA A 143 8.39 -20.22 13.72
N PHE A 144 7.26 -20.16 13.01
CA PHE A 144 7.17 -20.58 11.62
C PHE A 144 8.08 -19.76 10.70
N VAL A 145 8.09 -18.43 10.82
CA VAL A 145 9.00 -17.56 10.06
C VAL A 145 10.47 -17.88 10.36
N CYS A 146 10.82 -18.10 11.63
CA CYS A 146 12.16 -18.52 12.03
C CYS A 146 12.54 -19.88 11.43
N ILE A 147 11.62 -20.85 11.40
CA ILE A 147 11.84 -22.15 10.75
C ILE A 147 12.07 -21.98 9.25
N CYS A 148 11.32 -21.12 8.57
CA CYS A 148 11.54 -20.81 7.16
C CYS A 148 12.92 -20.17 6.91
N LEU A 149 13.35 -19.26 7.78
CA LEU A 149 14.69 -18.67 7.72
C LEU A 149 15.80 -19.71 7.96
N LEU A 150 15.60 -20.63 8.91
CA LEU A 150 16.50 -21.75 9.17
C LEU A 150 16.55 -22.73 7.98
N PHE A 151 15.42 -22.99 7.34
CA PHE A 151 15.38 -23.78 6.10
C PHE A 151 16.17 -23.10 4.98
N GLY A 152 16.07 -21.78 4.85
CA GLY A 152 16.88 -20.99 3.90
C GLY A 152 18.38 -20.99 4.21
N LEU A 153 18.78 -21.26 5.46
CA LEU A 153 20.17 -21.50 5.85
C LEU A 153 20.64 -22.92 5.50
N ILE A 154 19.75 -23.91 5.60
CA ILE A 154 20.07 -25.33 5.36
C ILE A 154 20.07 -25.70 3.87
N LEU A 155 19.24 -25.04 3.04
CA LEU A 155 19.08 -25.38 1.62
C LEU A 155 20.26 -24.97 0.72
N GLN A 156 21.31 -24.36 1.26
CA GLN A 156 22.50 -24.09 0.46
C GLN A 156 23.27 -25.39 0.15
N PRO A 157 23.69 -25.60 -1.11
CA PRO A 157 24.55 -26.70 -1.46
C PRO A 157 25.98 -26.37 -1.01
N SER A 158 26.33 -26.67 0.24
CA SER A 158 27.72 -26.93 0.58
C SER A 158 27.86 -27.78 1.84
N GLU A 159 28.55 -28.91 1.62
CA GLU A 159 29.21 -29.86 2.51
C GLU A 159 28.81 -29.94 3.99
N LYS A 160 28.55 -31.18 4.42
CA LYS A 160 28.27 -31.61 5.80
C LYS A 160 29.18 -30.92 6.80
N LEU A 161 28.66 -29.98 7.60
CA LEU A 161 29.41 -29.36 8.69
C LEU A 161 28.67 -29.49 10.05
N PRO A 162 29.42 -29.71 11.15
CA PRO A 162 28.86 -29.92 12.48
C PRO A 162 28.31 -28.63 13.11
N LEU A 163 27.21 -28.76 13.84
CA LEU A 163 26.52 -27.70 14.58
C LEU A 163 27.29 -27.36 15.88
N ASP A 164 28.10 -26.31 15.87
CA ASP A 164 28.82 -25.84 17.07
C ASP A 164 28.59 -24.34 17.36
N LEU A 165 28.86 -23.90 18.59
CA LEU A 165 28.59 -22.51 19.02
C LEU A 165 29.48 -21.48 18.30
N GLU A 166 30.65 -21.92 17.83
CA GLU A 166 31.57 -21.15 17.00
C GLU A 166 31.06 -20.98 15.56
N PHE A 167 30.26 -21.94 15.06
CA PHE A 167 29.52 -21.81 13.80
C PHE A 167 28.50 -20.69 13.87
N PHE A 168 27.73 -20.55 14.97
CA PHE A 168 26.79 -19.43 15.14
C PHE A 168 27.48 -18.06 15.19
N LYS A 169 28.65 -17.97 15.80
CA LYS A 169 29.44 -16.72 15.86
C LYS A 169 30.01 -16.35 14.49
N LYS A 170 30.39 -17.35 13.68
CA LYS A 170 30.82 -17.19 12.27
C LYS A 170 29.63 -16.93 11.33
N LEU A 171 28.44 -17.46 11.66
CA LEU A 171 27.16 -17.27 10.96
C LEU A 171 26.69 -15.80 11.02
N LEU A 172 26.92 -15.13 12.16
CA LEU A 172 26.67 -13.70 12.33
C LEU A 172 27.74 -12.81 11.69
N ALA A 173 28.95 -13.34 11.44
CA ALA A 173 30.13 -12.54 11.11
C ALA A 173 30.54 -12.55 9.61
N SER A 174 30.16 -13.54 8.78
CA SER A 174 30.50 -13.52 7.34
C SER A 174 29.60 -14.38 6.43
N SER A 175 29.16 -13.78 5.32
CA SER A 175 28.62 -14.32 4.04
C SER A 175 27.45 -15.32 4.02
N LEU A 176 27.19 -16.09 5.08
CA LEU A 176 26.12 -17.09 5.12
C LEU A 176 24.75 -16.47 5.40
N GLY A 177 24.66 -15.53 6.34
CA GLY A 177 23.42 -14.79 6.62
C GLY A 177 22.92 -13.99 5.42
N GLU A 178 23.83 -13.37 4.66
CA GLU A 178 23.51 -12.61 3.44
C GLU A 178 22.86 -13.49 2.37
N ASN A 179 23.34 -14.73 2.22
CA ASN A 179 22.79 -15.68 1.27
C ASN A 179 21.38 -16.15 1.65
N SER A 180 21.12 -16.43 2.94
CA SER A 180 19.79 -16.86 3.39
C SER A 180 18.78 -15.73 3.37
N ILE A 181 19.21 -14.50 3.69
CA ILE A 181 18.39 -13.30 3.51
C ILE A 181 18.05 -13.14 2.02
N SER A 182 19.02 -13.32 1.11
CA SER A 182 18.79 -13.26 -0.34
C SER A 182 17.79 -14.33 -0.84
N PHE A 183 17.83 -15.54 -0.27
CA PHE A 183 16.87 -16.61 -0.58
C PHE A 183 15.44 -16.23 -0.14
N VAL A 184 15.27 -15.74 1.10
CA VAL A 184 13.95 -15.30 1.59
C VAL A 184 13.44 -14.11 0.79
N ILE A 185 14.30 -13.14 0.48
CA ILE A 185 13.96 -12.02 -0.41
C ILE A 185 13.50 -12.54 -1.77
N SER A 186 14.14 -13.58 -2.32
CA SER A 186 13.76 -14.17 -3.61
C SER A 186 12.37 -14.84 -3.56
N ILE A 187 12.02 -15.54 -2.48
CA ILE A 187 10.66 -16.10 -2.28
C ILE A 187 9.62 -14.99 -2.20
N LEU A 188 9.90 -13.94 -1.41
CA LEU A 188 9.00 -12.79 -1.27
C LEU A 188 8.86 -12.03 -2.59
N MET A 189 9.93 -11.90 -3.37
CA MET A 189 9.87 -11.33 -4.72
C MET A 189 8.99 -12.17 -5.64
N ILE A 190 9.10 -13.50 -5.65
CA ILE A 190 8.23 -14.36 -6.46
C ILE A 190 6.76 -14.18 -6.06
N LEU A 191 6.45 -14.18 -4.77
CA LEU A 191 5.10 -13.96 -4.26
C LEU A 191 4.59 -12.57 -4.65
N GLY A 192 5.39 -11.53 -4.44
CA GLY A 192 5.09 -10.15 -4.83
C GLY A 192 4.86 -10.00 -6.33
N MET A 193 5.63 -10.72 -7.16
CA MET A 193 5.46 -10.73 -8.62
C MET A 193 4.14 -11.37 -9.04
N ILE A 194 3.68 -12.45 -8.38
CA ILE A 194 2.36 -13.03 -8.62
C ILE A 194 1.27 -11.98 -8.35
N VAL A 195 1.36 -11.29 -7.21
CA VAL A 195 0.41 -10.22 -6.84
C VAL A 195 0.46 -9.06 -7.84
N PHE A 196 1.66 -8.71 -8.30
CA PHE A 196 1.86 -7.66 -9.30
C PHE A 196 1.17 -8.01 -10.63
N ILE A 197 1.36 -9.23 -11.13
CA ILE A 197 0.75 -9.71 -12.37
C ILE A 197 -0.78 -9.84 -12.22
N CYS A 198 -1.26 -10.43 -11.13
CA CYS A 198 -2.68 -10.71 -10.95
C CYS A 198 -3.52 -9.46 -10.64
N TYR A 199 -2.98 -8.46 -9.95
CA TYR A 199 -3.75 -7.30 -9.50
C TYR A 199 -3.23 -5.97 -10.04
N THR A 200 -1.91 -5.76 -10.08
CA THR A 200 -1.36 -4.46 -10.48
C THR A 200 -1.45 -4.27 -11.99
N ALA A 201 -1.09 -5.26 -12.79
CA ALA A 201 -1.19 -5.20 -14.25
C ALA A 201 -2.62 -4.92 -14.75
N PRO A 202 -3.68 -5.68 -14.34
CA PRO A 202 -5.04 -5.33 -14.72
C PRO A 202 -5.50 -4.02 -14.07
N GLY A 203 -5.06 -3.72 -12.85
CA GLY A 203 -5.36 -2.48 -12.15
C GLY A 203 -4.89 -1.21 -12.88
N LEU A 204 -3.72 -1.27 -13.52
CA LEU A 204 -3.17 -0.17 -14.33
C LEU A 204 -4.06 0.19 -15.52
N PHE A 205 -4.79 -0.78 -16.08
CA PHE A 205 -5.73 -0.54 -17.17
C PHE A 205 -7.15 -0.22 -16.68
N LEU A 206 -7.61 -0.92 -15.63
CA LEU A 206 -8.96 -0.80 -15.11
C LEU A 206 -9.22 0.51 -14.35
N LEU A 207 -8.22 1.05 -13.65
CA LEU A 207 -8.36 2.30 -12.91
C LEU A 207 -8.66 3.50 -13.83
N PRO A 208 -7.83 3.82 -14.84
CA PRO A 208 -8.09 4.97 -15.72
C PRO A 208 -9.38 4.79 -16.54
N ILE A 209 -9.66 3.58 -17.02
CA ILE A 209 -10.90 3.29 -17.76
C ILE A 209 -12.12 3.38 -16.84
N GLY A 210 -12.00 2.97 -15.58
CA GLY A 210 -13.03 3.12 -14.57
C GLY A 210 -13.38 4.59 -14.30
N MET A 211 -12.38 5.47 -14.29
CA MET A 211 -12.55 6.92 -14.18
C MET A 211 -13.22 7.51 -15.43
N ILE A 212 -12.80 7.10 -16.63
CA ILE A 212 -13.37 7.58 -17.91
C ILE A 212 -14.82 7.12 -18.11
N LYS A 213 -15.12 5.85 -17.82
CA LYS A 213 -16.47 5.29 -18.00
C LYS A 213 -17.47 5.85 -16.99
N GLY A 214 -16.97 6.48 -15.93
CA GLY A 214 -17.76 6.95 -14.81
C GLY A 214 -18.23 5.78 -13.95
N THR A 215 -18.14 5.95 -12.64
CA THR A 215 -18.52 4.91 -11.67
C THR A 215 -20.04 4.76 -11.54
N ASN A 216 -20.75 4.39 -12.60
CA ASN A 216 -22.19 4.15 -12.51
C ASN A 216 -22.52 3.00 -11.55
N LYS A 217 -21.60 2.05 -11.34
CA LYS A 217 -21.85 0.84 -10.53
C LYS A 217 -21.58 0.99 -9.01
N ILE A 218 -20.51 1.70 -8.61
CA ILE A 218 -20.18 1.92 -7.19
C ILE A 218 -21.01 3.08 -6.61
N ASN A 219 -21.30 4.10 -7.43
CA ASN A 219 -22.22 5.16 -7.03
C ASN A 219 -23.68 4.68 -7.04
N SER A 220 -24.05 3.70 -7.88
CA SER A 220 -25.38 3.08 -7.78
C SER A 220 -25.53 2.19 -6.55
N GLU A 221 -24.49 1.44 -6.14
CA GLU A 221 -24.58 0.64 -4.92
C GLU A 221 -24.66 1.52 -3.66
N SER A 222 -23.79 2.52 -3.54
CA SER A 222 -23.84 3.46 -2.41
C SER A 222 -25.12 4.30 -2.41
N SER A 223 -25.60 4.76 -3.58
CA SER A 223 -26.90 5.44 -3.65
C SER A 223 -28.07 4.48 -3.37
N SER A 224 -27.96 3.20 -3.72
CA SER A 224 -28.98 2.19 -3.40
C SER A 224 -29.05 1.91 -1.90
N GLU A 225 -27.91 1.78 -1.20
CA GLU A 225 -27.86 1.62 0.26
C GLU A 225 -28.37 2.86 1.00
N LEU A 226 -28.09 4.03 0.46
CA LEU A 226 -28.59 5.29 1.00
C LEU A 226 -30.10 5.43 0.76
N SER A 227 -30.57 4.97 -0.41
CA SER A 227 -32.00 4.93 -0.74
C SER A 227 -32.75 3.91 0.12
N SER A 228 -32.15 2.76 0.44
CA SER A 228 -32.74 1.76 1.33
C SER A 228 -32.76 2.22 2.79
N SER A 229 -31.72 2.93 3.23
CA SER A 229 -31.71 3.58 4.55
C SER A 229 -32.82 4.65 4.67
N LEU A 230 -33.03 5.43 3.61
CA LEU A 230 -34.14 6.37 3.49
C LEU A 230 -35.52 5.69 3.51
N THR A 231 -35.69 4.58 2.79
CA THR A 231 -36.95 3.84 2.78
C THR A 231 -37.25 3.24 4.15
N LEU A 232 -36.24 2.66 4.82
CA LEU A 232 -36.38 2.16 6.20
C LEU A 232 -36.75 3.27 7.19
N ASN A 233 -36.14 4.46 7.06
CA ASN A 233 -36.48 5.60 7.91
C ASN A 233 -37.95 6.03 7.68
N ARG A 234 -38.38 6.12 6.42
CA ARG A 234 -39.77 6.43 6.05
C ARG A 234 -40.76 5.37 6.52
N GLU A 235 -40.40 4.09 6.49
CA GLU A 235 -41.23 3.01 7.02
C GLU A 235 -41.37 3.10 8.54
N LYS A 236 -40.28 3.35 9.27
CA LYS A 236 -40.34 3.61 10.72
C LYS A 236 -41.24 4.79 11.06
N GLN A 237 -41.16 5.87 10.27
CA GLN A 237 -42.06 7.02 10.39
C GLN A 237 -43.53 6.64 10.14
N ARG A 238 -43.82 5.79 9.13
CA ARG A 238 -45.19 5.32 8.84
C ARG A 238 -45.74 4.45 9.97
N ILE A 239 -44.95 3.53 10.51
CA ILE A 239 -45.35 2.66 11.64
C ILE A 239 -45.66 3.52 12.88
N LEU A 240 -44.81 4.50 13.20
CA LEU A 240 -45.05 5.43 14.31
C LEU A 240 -46.33 6.26 14.12
N LYS A 241 -46.62 6.71 12.89
CA LYS A 241 -47.87 7.41 12.58
C LYS A 241 -49.07 6.48 12.72
N ALA A 242 -49.01 5.27 12.15
CA ALA A 242 -50.09 4.28 12.20
C ALA A 242 -50.45 3.87 13.63
N LYS A 243 -49.43 3.62 14.47
CA LYS A 243 -49.60 3.32 15.91
C LYS A 243 -50.36 4.43 16.66
N ASN A 244 -50.17 5.68 16.25
CA ASN A 244 -50.75 6.86 16.88
C ASN A 244 -51.94 7.46 16.09
N SER A 245 -52.54 6.71 15.14
CA SER A 245 -53.64 7.20 14.29
C SER A 245 -55.05 7.03 14.89
N GLY A 246 -55.17 6.49 16.10
CA GLY A 246 -56.47 6.27 16.75
C GLY A 246 -57.09 7.57 17.29
N PRO A 247 -58.44 7.70 17.29
CA PRO A 247 -59.14 8.94 17.66
C PRO A 247 -58.90 9.45 19.09
N ASN A 248 -58.44 8.58 20.01
CA ASN A 248 -58.07 8.93 21.39
C ASN A 248 -56.57 8.73 21.71
N ASN A 249 -55.74 8.35 20.73
CA ASN A 249 -54.32 8.09 20.96
C ASN A 249 -53.49 9.34 20.66
N MET A 250 -53.22 10.13 21.71
CA MET A 250 -52.25 11.20 21.63
C MET A 250 -50.84 10.61 21.59
N MET A 251 -49.99 11.10 20.68
CA MET A 251 -48.64 10.58 20.48
C MET A 251 -47.84 10.66 21.78
N SER A 252 -47.35 9.51 22.25
CA SER A 252 -46.52 9.45 23.46
C SER A 252 -45.29 10.34 23.30
N ARG A 253 -44.85 11.03 24.37
CA ARG A 253 -43.65 11.91 24.35
C ARG A 253 -42.40 11.19 23.82
N LYS A 254 -42.28 9.88 24.08
CA LYS A 254 -41.18 9.05 23.56
C LYS A 254 -41.28 8.87 22.04
N ASP A 255 -42.46 8.52 21.55
CA ASP A 255 -42.74 8.33 20.12
C ASP A 255 -42.57 9.65 19.35
N ALA A 256 -43.03 10.78 19.91
CA ALA A 256 -42.85 12.12 19.34
C ALA A 256 -41.37 12.50 19.19
N LYS A 257 -40.56 12.27 20.24
CA LYS A 257 -39.11 12.51 20.19
C LYS A 257 -38.42 11.62 19.15
N GLN A 258 -38.79 10.34 19.08
CA GLN A 258 -38.25 9.41 18.08
C GLN A 258 -38.61 9.83 16.66
N PHE A 259 -39.84 10.28 16.44
CA PHE A 259 -40.29 10.78 15.15
C PHE A 259 -39.53 12.04 14.71
N GLU A 260 -39.26 12.97 15.62
CA GLU A 260 -38.43 14.15 15.32
C GLU A 260 -36.99 13.78 14.95
N ILE A 261 -36.39 12.81 15.64
CA ILE A 261 -35.04 12.30 15.33
C ILE A 261 -35.03 11.72 13.91
N LEU A 262 -35.98 10.84 13.59
CA LEU A 262 -36.10 10.22 12.25
C LEU A 262 -36.29 11.27 11.15
N LYS A 263 -37.12 12.29 11.39
CA LYS A 263 -37.36 13.38 10.44
C LYS A 263 -36.12 14.26 10.24
N LYS A 264 -35.34 14.50 11.30
CA LYS A 264 -34.07 15.22 11.22
C LYS A 264 -33.02 14.43 10.43
N GLU A 265 -32.94 13.13 10.68
CA GLU A 265 -32.07 12.21 9.94
C GLU A 265 -32.40 12.19 8.44
N GLU A 266 -33.69 12.08 8.07
CA GLU A 266 -34.14 12.15 6.66
C GLU A 266 -33.70 13.45 5.98
N LYS A 267 -33.85 14.60 6.66
CA LYS A 267 -33.40 15.89 6.12
C LYS A 267 -31.90 15.92 5.89
N LEU A 268 -31.10 15.49 6.86
CA LEU A 268 -29.63 15.47 6.74
C LEU A 268 -29.17 14.56 5.60
N ILE A 269 -29.79 13.39 5.44
CA ILE A 269 -29.48 12.46 4.35
C ILE A 269 -29.86 13.07 2.99
N THR A 270 -31.03 13.69 2.89
CA THR A 270 -31.51 14.26 1.62
C THR A 270 -30.71 15.51 1.21
N GLU A 271 -30.41 16.40 2.15
CA GLU A 271 -29.59 17.60 1.91
C GLU A 271 -28.16 17.24 1.55
N SER A 272 -27.54 16.31 2.28
CA SER A 272 -26.19 15.85 1.96
C SER A 272 -26.14 15.23 0.57
N ASN A 273 -27.11 14.40 0.17
CA ASN A 273 -27.17 13.84 -1.18
C ASN A 273 -27.28 14.91 -2.27
N GLY A 274 -28.09 15.94 -2.06
CA GLY A 274 -28.20 17.04 -3.01
C GLY A 274 -26.88 17.78 -3.22
N ILE A 275 -26.14 18.01 -2.13
CA ILE A 275 -24.82 18.67 -2.15
C ILE A 275 -23.77 17.75 -2.78
N TRP A 276 -23.71 16.48 -2.38
CA TRP A 276 -22.79 15.49 -2.94
C TRP A 276 -23.01 15.28 -4.45
N ASN A 277 -24.27 15.23 -4.90
CA ASN A 277 -24.58 15.09 -6.33
C ASN A 277 -24.14 16.33 -7.14
N LYS A 278 -24.27 17.54 -6.58
CA LYS A 278 -23.76 18.78 -7.20
C LYS A 278 -22.24 18.80 -7.26
N ILE A 279 -21.56 18.45 -6.17
CA ILE A 279 -20.10 18.37 -6.11
C ILE A 279 -19.57 17.32 -7.10
N MET A 280 -20.19 16.14 -7.13
CA MET A 280 -19.82 15.08 -8.08
C MET A 280 -20.02 15.52 -9.52
N PHE A 281 -21.10 16.24 -9.84
CA PHE A 281 -21.33 16.78 -11.18
C PHE A 281 -20.21 17.74 -11.62
N ILE A 282 -19.74 18.60 -10.70
CA ILE A 282 -18.62 19.52 -10.95
C ILE A 282 -17.28 18.79 -11.06
N LEU A 283 -17.09 17.72 -10.29
CA LEU A 283 -15.85 16.92 -10.31
C LEU A 283 -15.76 15.95 -11.49
N ARG A 284 -16.87 15.58 -12.14
CA ARG A 284 -16.87 14.68 -13.31
C ARG A 284 -15.92 15.09 -14.44
N PRO A 285 -15.91 16.35 -14.94
CA PRO A 285 -14.98 16.73 -16.00
C PRO A 285 -13.51 16.57 -15.59
N PHE A 286 -13.19 16.88 -14.33
CA PHE A 286 -11.83 16.68 -13.79
C PHE A 286 -11.46 15.20 -13.70
N GLU A 287 -12.38 14.34 -13.24
CA GLU A 287 -12.20 12.88 -13.18
C GLU A 287 -11.92 12.29 -14.57
N LEU A 288 -12.64 12.75 -15.60
CA LEU A 288 -12.43 12.34 -16.99
C LEU A 288 -11.05 12.75 -17.52
N ILE A 289 -10.65 14.01 -17.29
CA ILE A 289 -9.33 14.52 -17.70
C ILE A 289 -8.21 13.71 -17.03
N ILE A 290 -8.33 13.47 -15.72
CA ILE A 290 -7.36 12.68 -14.97
C ILE A 290 -7.32 11.23 -15.50
N GLY A 291 -8.47 10.61 -15.75
CA GLY A 291 -8.53 9.27 -16.32
C GLY A 291 -7.87 9.16 -17.69
N PHE A 292 -8.05 10.17 -18.56
CA PHE A 292 -7.38 10.25 -19.85
C PHE A 292 -5.86 10.39 -19.70
N LEU A 293 -5.39 11.28 -18.82
CA LEU A 293 -3.97 11.47 -18.53
C LEU A 293 -3.32 10.18 -17.98
N LEU A 294 -3.99 9.49 -17.06
CA LEU A 294 -3.52 8.21 -16.51
C LEU A 294 -3.51 7.08 -17.57
N THR A 295 -4.43 7.12 -18.54
CA THR A 295 -4.39 6.20 -19.69
C THR A 295 -3.12 6.42 -20.51
N ILE A 296 -2.79 7.67 -20.84
CA ILE A 296 -1.56 8.01 -21.56
C ILE A 296 -0.33 7.55 -20.76
N LEU A 297 -0.29 7.84 -19.46
CA LEU A 297 0.79 7.42 -18.58
C LEU A 297 0.98 5.90 -18.59
N THR A 298 -0.11 5.14 -18.56
CA THR A 298 -0.08 3.67 -18.62
C THR A 298 0.51 3.16 -19.92
N ILE A 299 0.13 3.79 -21.06
CA ILE A 299 0.70 3.45 -22.37
C ILE A 299 2.19 3.74 -22.40
N VAL A 300 2.63 4.90 -21.86
CA VAL A 300 4.06 5.25 -21.76
C VAL A 300 4.82 4.23 -20.92
N ILE A 301 4.27 3.83 -19.76
CA ILE A 301 4.87 2.80 -18.90
C ILE A 301 5.00 1.47 -19.66
N LEU A 302 3.94 1.04 -20.35
CA LEU A 302 3.93 -0.21 -21.11
C LEU A 302 5.00 -0.21 -22.21
N ILE A 303 5.06 0.86 -23.00
CA ILE A 303 6.07 1.02 -24.06
C ILE A 303 7.48 1.02 -23.44
N SER A 304 7.67 1.71 -22.31
CA SER A 304 8.97 1.78 -21.63
C SER A 304 9.43 0.41 -21.14
N ILE A 305 8.55 -0.36 -20.50
CA ILE A 305 8.85 -1.71 -20.04
C ILE A 305 9.15 -2.62 -21.24
N PHE A 306 8.36 -2.54 -22.31
CA PHE A 306 8.56 -3.34 -23.52
C PHE A 306 9.89 -3.05 -24.20
N LEU A 307 10.24 -1.77 -24.40
CA LEU A 307 11.53 -1.36 -24.98
C LEU A 307 12.69 -1.78 -24.09
N THR A 308 12.56 -1.69 -22.77
CA THR A 308 13.57 -2.18 -21.82
C THR A 308 13.77 -3.69 -21.94
N CYS A 309 12.70 -4.47 -22.12
CA CYS A 309 12.82 -5.91 -22.35
C CYS A 309 13.54 -6.21 -23.68
N ILE A 310 13.25 -5.47 -24.75
CA ILE A 310 13.96 -5.63 -26.03
C ILE A 310 15.44 -5.31 -25.86
N ASP A 311 15.76 -4.23 -25.17
CA ASP A 311 17.15 -3.79 -24.91
C ASP A 311 17.91 -4.86 -24.13
N LYS A 312 17.29 -5.41 -23.08
CA LYS A 312 17.85 -6.50 -22.27
C LYS A 312 18.16 -7.74 -23.11
N VAL A 313 17.26 -8.12 -24.00
CA VAL A 313 17.42 -9.31 -24.84
C VAL A 313 18.49 -9.11 -25.92
N LYS A 314 18.59 -7.91 -26.51
CA LYS A 314 19.50 -7.65 -27.63
C LYS A 314 20.92 -7.28 -27.20
N ASN A 315 21.04 -6.49 -26.14
CA ASN A 315 22.29 -5.81 -25.78
C ASN A 315 22.93 -6.34 -24.49
N SER A 316 22.38 -7.41 -23.88
CA SER A 316 23.06 -8.07 -22.77
C SER A 316 24.24 -8.90 -23.26
N ILE A 317 25.44 -8.57 -22.75
CA ILE A 317 26.72 -9.20 -23.15
C ILE A 317 26.73 -10.71 -22.83
N CYS A 318 26.07 -11.09 -21.73
CA CYS A 318 26.12 -12.42 -21.12
C CYS A 318 24.74 -13.12 -21.09
N GLY A 319 23.72 -12.54 -21.74
CA GLY A 319 22.41 -13.15 -21.95
C GLY A 319 21.80 -13.81 -20.70
N ARG A 320 21.56 -15.13 -20.80
CA ARG A 320 20.95 -15.93 -19.72
C ARG A 320 21.88 -16.13 -18.52
N GLU A 321 23.19 -16.18 -18.72
CA GLU A 321 24.17 -16.53 -17.68
C GLU A 321 24.32 -15.43 -16.63
N CYS A 322 24.04 -14.19 -17.00
CA CYS A 322 24.05 -13.05 -16.09
C CYS A 322 22.67 -12.45 -15.81
N GLY A 323 21.58 -13.14 -16.19
CA GLY A 323 20.23 -12.64 -15.96
C GLY A 323 19.88 -11.36 -16.74
N TYR A 324 20.46 -11.17 -17.93
CA TYR A 324 20.20 -10.04 -18.81
C TYR A 324 20.53 -8.65 -18.22
N ILE A 325 21.62 -8.53 -17.47
CA ILE A 325 22.14 -7.25 -16.99
C ILE A 325 22.67 -6.42 -18.18
N ILE A 326 22.30 -5.13 -18.22
CA ILE A 326 22.76 -4.17 -19.24
C ILE A 326 23.72 -3.19 -18.58
N ASN A 327 24.90 -2.98 -19.19
CA ASN A 327 25.85 -1.96 -18.76
C ASN A 327 25.65 -0.62 -19.50
N HIS A 328 25.25 -0.67 -20.77
CA HIS A 328 25.01 0.51 -21.61
C HIS A 328 23.69 0.35 -22.36
N PRO A 329 22.63 1.09 -21.97
CA PRO A 329 21.36 1.05 -22.67
C PRO A 329 21.45 1.82 -23.98
N ASP A 330 21.25 1.13 -25.11
CA ASP A 330 21.33 1.74 -26.45
C ASP A 330 19.94 2.09 -27.01
N ILE A 331 18.87 1.49 -26.48
CA ILE A 331 17.50 1.73 -26.93
C ILE A 331 16.87 2.89 -26.15
N PHE A 332 16.24 3.81 -26.87
CA PHE A 332 15.50 4.92 -26.28
C PHE A 332 14.35 4.42 -25.38
N ASN A 333 14.37 4.81 -24.10
CA ASN A 333 13.29 4.56 -23.15
C ASN A 333 12.60 5.90 -22.80
N PRO A 334 11.30 6.07 -23.13
CA PRO A 334 10.62 7.35 -22.94
C PRO A 334 10.47 7.75 -21.47
N LEU A 335 10.22 6.79 -20.58
CA LEU A 335 10.14 7.05 -19.14
C LEU A 335 11.51 7.46 -18.58
N ASN A 336 12.59 6.81 -19.01
CA ASN A 336 13.95 7.22 -18.62
C ASN A 336 14.27 8.64 -19.12
N PHE A 337 13.87 8.98 -20.35
CA PHE A 337 14.05 10.34 -20.88
C PHE A 337 13.30 11.39 -20.06
N ILE A 338 12.06 11.10 -19.64
CA ILE A 338 11.28 11.98 -18.75
C ILE A 338 12.03 12.16 -17.42
N PHE A 339 12.54 11.09 -16.81
CA PHE A 339 13.30 11.18 -15.56
C PHE A 339 14.58 11.99 -15.71
N LEU A 340 15.36 11.76 -16.76
CA LEU A 340 16.58 12.51 -17.03
C LEU A 340 16.31 14.01 -17.22
N LYS A 341 15.21 14.37 -17.91
CA LYS A 341 14.80 15.77 -18.06
C LYS A 341 14.27 16.37 -16.76
N ALA A 342 13.52 15.61 -15.98
CA ALA A 342 13.00 16.05 -14.69
C ALA A 342 14.13 16.23 -13.65
N ALA A 343 15.18 15.40 -13.70
CA ALA A 343 16.32 15.45 -12.79
C ALA A 343 17.11 16.78 -12.88
N ASN A 344 17.08 17.45 -14.03
CA ASN A 344 17.66 18.79 -14.17
C ASN A 344 16.93 19.85 -13.31
N TYR A 345 15.70 19.58 -12.89
CA TYR A 345 14.85 20.50 -12.12
C TYR A 345 14.46 19.89 -10.78
N PHE A 346 15.45 19.59 -9.93
CA PHE A 346 15.19 19.09 -8.58
C PHE A 346 14.26 20.06 -7.80
N PRO A 347 13.19 19.59 -7.12
CA PRO A 347 12.82 18.19 -6.81
C PRO A 347 11.67 17.61 -7.66
N ILE A 348 11.49 18.07 -8.91
CA ILE A 348 10.35 17.65 -9.76
C ILE A 348 10.40 16.16 -10.08
N ASP A 349 11.60 15.63 -10.33
CA ASP A 349 11.88 14.20 -10.50
C ASP A 349 11.40 13.37 -9.31
N TYR A 350 11.66 13.85 -8.10
CA TYR A 350 11.24 13.17 -6.87
C TYR A 350 9.71 13.13 -6.75
N PHE A 351 9.05 14.26 -6.99
CA PHE A 351 7.58 14.31 -6.98
C PHE A 351 6.96 13.38 -8.04
N PHE A 352 7.54 13.34 -9.24
CA PHE A 352 7.07 12.46 -10.31
C PHE A 352 7.25 10.98 -9.96
N MET A 353 8.38 10.60 -9.35
CA MET A 353 8.58 9.23 -8.82
C MET A 353 7.52 8.86 -7.78
N VAL A 354 7.24 9.75 -6.82
CA VAL A 354 6.24 9.50 -5.77
C VAL A 354 4.83 9.40 -6.37
N LEU A 355 4.50 10.25 -7.34
CA LEU A 355 3.24 10.16 -8.08
C LEU A 355 3.10 8.80 -8.79
N LEU A 356 4.17 8.32 -9.42
CA LEU A 356 4.20 7.01 -10.06
C LEU A 356 4.01 5.89 -9.01
N ILE A 357 4.70 5.94 -7.87
CA ILE A 357 4.52 4.98 -6.77
C ILE A 357 3.06 4.95 -6.29
N LEU A 358 2.46 6.12 -6.06
CA LEU A 358 1.05 6.24 -5.66
C LEU A 358 0.10 5.74 -6.76
N TYR A 359 0.45 5.92 -8.03
CA TYR A 359 -0.29 5.40 -9.16
C TYR A 359 -0.30 3.87 -9.17
N PHE A 360 0.87 3.23 -9.10
CA PHE A 360 0.98 1.78 -8.98
C PHE A 360 0.24 1.26 -7.75
N PHE A 361 0.38 1.92 -6.61
CA PHE A 361 -0.34 1.57 -5.38
C PHE A 361 -1.86 1.60 -5.58
N SER A 362 -2.39 2.70 -6.13
CA SER A 362 -3.83 2.90 -6.37
C SER A 362 -4.37 1.92 -7.41
N SER A 363 -3.60 1.63 -8.46
CA SER A 363 -3.92 0.62 -9.46
C SER A 363 -4.01 -0.77 -8.84
N THR A 364 -3.08 -1.18 -7.98
CA THR A 364 -3.18 -2.47 -7.28
C THR A 364 -4.44 -2.54 -6.42
N VAL A 365 -4.74 -1.49 -5.66
CA VAL A 365 -5.95 -1.43 -4.80
C VAL A 365 -7.21 -1.55 -5.66
N TYR A 366 -7.28 -0.82 -6.76
CA TYR A 366 -8.41 -0.90 -7.69
C TYR A 366 -8.52 -2.27 -8.36
N GLY A 367 -7.39 -2.90 -8.69
CA GLY A 367 -7.32 -4.28 -9.19
C GLY A 367 -7.89 -5.27 -8.18
N VAL A 368 -7.49 -5.19 -6.92
CA VAL A 368 -8.01 -6.04 -5.83
C VAL A 368 -9.51 -5.82 -5.62
N ILE A 369 -9.99 -4.58 -5.64
CA ILE A 369 -11.42 -4.27 -5.47
C ILE A 369 -12.25 -4.78 -6.65
N SER A 370 -11.78 -4.59 -7.89
CA SER A 370 -12.53 -4.95 -9.09
C SER A 370 -12.54 -6.44 -9.39
N ILE A 371 -11.43 -7.15 -9.14
CA ILE A 371 -11.29 -8.58 -9.38
C ILE A 371 -11.76 -9.40 -8.17
N GLY A 372 -11.59 -8.87 -6.95
CA GLY A 372 -11.74 -9.56 -5.68
C GLY A 372 -10.54 -10.45 -5.35
N ILE A 373 -10.32 -10.76 -4.06
CA ILE A 373 -9.28 -11.71 -3.66
C ILE A 373 -9.77 -13.12 -4.00
N ARG A 374 -9.14 -13.75 -4.99
CA ARG A 374 -9.41 -15.13 -5.41
C ARG A 374 -8.19 -15.98 -5.07
N PHE A 375 -8.39 -17.01 -4.26
CA PHE A 375 -7.37 -18.04 -4.09
C PHE A 375 -7.72 -19.19 -5.03
N LEU A 376 -6.91 -19.36 -6.08
CA LEU A 376 -7.12 -20.33 -7.16
C LEU A 376 -8.49 -20.15 -7.85
N TRP A 377 -9.54 -20.77 -7.32
CA TRP A 377 -10.90 -20.85 -7.88
C TRP A 377 -12.00 -20.50 -6.87
N VAL A 378 -11.64 -20.18 -5.62
CA VAL A 378 -12.59 -19.82 -4.56
C VAL A 378 -12.52 -18.33 -4.28
N HIS A 379 -13.69 -17.68 -4.28
CA HIS A 379 -13.84 -16.26 -3.98
C HIS A 379 -13.84 -16.10 -2.45
N LEU A 380 -12.69 -15.75 -1.85
CA LEU A 380 -12.57 -15.67 -0.38
C LEU A 380 -13.28 -14.43 0.18
N TYR A 381 -13.10 -13.26 -0.45
CA TYR A 381 -13.73 -12.02 -0.01
C TYR A 381 -14.08 -11.10 -1.20
N LYS A 382 -15.24 -10.43 -1.13
CA LYS A 382 -15.57 -9.28 -2.00
C LYS A 382 -15.22 -8.00 -1.25
N PHE A 383 -14.26 -7.25 -1.77
CA PHE A 383 -13.93 -5.93 -1.24
C PHE A 383 -15.03 -4.94 -1.61
N ARG A 384 -15.67 -4.34 -0.60
CA ARG A 384 -16.74 -3.35 -0.79
C ARG A 384 -16.37 -2.05 -0.09
N LYS A 385 -16.56 -0.93 -0.78
CA LYS A 385 -16.42 0.42 -0.22
C LYS A 385 -17.35 0.55 0.99
N ASN A 386 -16.82 0.99 2.14
CA ASN A 386 -17.54 1.14 3.41
C ASN A 386 -18.09 -0.14 4.07
N SER A 387 -17.72 -1.33 3.58
CA SER A 387 -18.11 -2.61 4.22
C SER A 387 -16.98 -3.63 4.18
N THR A 388 -15.74 -3.16 4.21
CA THR A 388 -14.59 -4.07 4.27
C THR A 388 -14.40 -4.48 5.73
N PRO A 389 -14.67 -5.75 6.10
CA PRO A 389 -14.42 -6.19 7.46
C PRO A 389 -12.94 -5.98 7.79
N PRO A 390 -12.60 -5.61 9.04
CA PRO A 390 -11.23 -5.42 9.51
C PRO A 390 -10.24 -6.54 9.09
N GLN A 391 -10.71 -7.78 9.00
CA GLN A 391 -9.97 -8.95 8.49
C GLN A 391 -9.44 -8.76 7.05
N GLY A 392 -10.26 -8.22 6.13
CA GLY A 392 -9.84 -7.99 4.75
C GLY A 392 -8.72 -6.94 4.65
N ARG A 393 -8.78 -5.88 5.47
CA ARG A 393 -7.76 -4.80 5.49
C ARG A 393 -6.39 -5.31 5.90
N ILE A 394 -6.34 -6.23 6.87
CA ILE A 394 -5.10 -6.84 7.35
C ILE A 394 -4.52 -7.82 6.31
N GLN A 395 -5.37 -8.52 5.56
CA GLN A 395 -4.92 -9.47 4.53
C GLN A 395 -4.38 -8.80 3.25
N ILE A 396 -4.85 -7.59 2.90
CA ILE A 396 -4.18 -6.76 1.87
C ILE A 396 -2.75 -6.40 2.29
N LEU A 397 -2.52 -6.17 3.59
CA LEU A 397 -1.21 -5.89 4.14
C LEU A 397 -0.30 -7.13 4.07
N PHE A 398 -0.87 -8.32 4.34
CA PHE A 398 -0.18 -9.61 4.33
C PHE A 398 0.12 -10.14 2.92
N SER A 399 -0.72 -9.82 1.92
CA SER A 399 -0.44 -10.15 0.52
C SER A 399 0.66 -9.27 -0.09
N ARG A 400 1.18 -8.28 0.63
CA ARG A 400 2.10 -7.27 0.10
C ARG A 400 3.40 -7.14 0.89
N THR A 401 3.67 -8.10 1.75
CA THR A 401 4.93 -8.32 2.46
C THR A 401 5.46 -9.67 2.02
#